data_AF-A0A1C5SUQ8-F1
#
_entry.id   AF-A0A1C5SUQ8-F1
#
_cell.length_a   1.000
_cell.length_b   1.000
_cell.length_c   1.000
_cell.angle_alpha   90.00
_cell.angle_beta   90.00
_cell.angle_gamma   90.00
#
_symmetry.space_group_name_H-M   'P 1'
#
loop_
_entity.id
_entity.type
_entity.pdbx_description
1 polymer ?
#
loop_
_entity_poly.entity_id
_entity_poly.type
_entity_poly.pdbx_seq_one_letter_code
_entity_poly.pdbx_strand_id
1 'polypeptide(L)'
;MMANGYVLSPKSKSYHALDSFVYEYINCGGTKDNLKIEINYMLRCHVLPVARREVRLPWNEEKLTVFSVAPLEIFASKTVALLTRTAPRDLYDMHNMVKFGLFDESEEAMLRKCVVFYSAIGSAQPPEKFALDNIGNVSFRQIKRDLNSVLRKGERFDLEFVQKEVKDYLTSVLVPTKEEKLFWKAFSEGNYYPDWVFGDSDEFRNVAKHPMALWKCRDKEDKKPLNKAHEKRA
;
A
#
# COMPACT_ATOMS: atom_id res chain seq x y z
N MET A 1 26.23 -4.56 11.58
CA MET A 1 26.38 -3.10 11.81
C MET A 1 25.67 -2.75 13.10
N MET A 2 26.30 -1.98 13.97
CA MET A 2 25.72 -1.47 15.22
C MET A 2 25.76 0.06 15.17
N ALA A 3 24.65 0.72 15.44
CA ALA A 3 24.57 2.18 15.46
C ALA A 3 23.55 2.62 16.51
N ASN A 4 23.93 3.48 17.45
CA ASN A 4 23.04 4.06 18.47
C ASN A 4 22.16 3.03 19.21
N GLY A 5 22.72 1.84 19.53
CA GLY A 5 21.98 0.78 20.24
C GLY A 5 21.12 -0.14 19.36
N TYR A 6 21.07 0.10 18.04
CA TYR A 6 20.41 -0.78 17.08
C TYR A 6 21.41 -1.75 16.46
N VAL A 7 21.03 -3.03 16.38
CA VAL A 7 21.84 -4.12 15.81
C VAL A 7 21.10 -4.75 14.65
N LEU A 8 21.74 -4.82 13.48
CA LEU A 8 21.14 -5.50 12.32
C LEU A 8 20.95 -6.99 12.62
N SER A 9 19.70 -7.46 12.55
CA SER A 9 19.28 -8.84 12.83
C SER A 9 19.51 -9.74 11.60
N PRO A 10 19.90 -11.02 11.79
CA PRO A 10 19.94 -12.03 10.73
C PRO A 10 18.59 -12.29 10.05
N LYS A 11 17.48 -11.81 10.63
CA LYS A 11 16.14 -11.84 10.02
C LYS A 11 16.00 -10.89 8.84
N SER A 12 16.98 -10.01 8.61
CA SER A 12 17.02 -9.11 7.46
C SER A 12 17.17 -9.90 6.15
N LYS A 13 16.53 -9.43 5.09
CA LYS A 13 16.51 -10.10 3.79
C LYS A 13 16.76 -9.09 2.69
N SER A 14 17.58 -9.46 1.71
CA SER A 14 17.75 -8.69 0.48
C SER A 14 17.24 -9.52 -0.69
N TYR A 15 16.31 -8.94 -1.45
CA TYR A 15 15.75 -9.51 -2.67
C TYR A 15 15.90 -8.52 -3.81
N HIS A 16 15.85 -8.97 -5.07
CA HIS A 16 16.00 -8.10 -6.24
C HIS A 16 15.03 -6.91 -6.29
N ALA A 17 13.81 -7.08 -5.78
CA ALA A 17 12.75 -6.07 -5.84
C ALA A 17 12.51 -5.34 -4.51
N LEU A 18 13.06 -5.83 -3.40
CA LEU A 18 12.80 -5.34 -2.06
C LEU A 18 13.92 -5.71 -1.10
N ASP A 19 14.36 -4.73 -0.32
CA ASP A 19 15.17 -4.99 0.88
C ASP A 19 14.30 -4.86 2.13
N SER A 20 14.53 -5.75 3.09
CA SER A 20 13.87 -5.76 4.40
C SER A 20 14.94 -5.85 5.48
N PHE A 21 15.25 -4.73 6.12
CA PHE A 21 16.17 -4.67 7.25
C PHE A 21 15.40 -4.78 8.56
N VAL A 22 15.86 -5.64 9.46
CA VAL A 22 15.33 -5.78 10.82
C VAL A 22 16.44 -5.37 11.77
N TYR A 23 16.21 -4.34 12.57
CA TYR A 23 17.13 -3.87 13.60
C TYR A 23 16.59 -4.19 14.98
N GLU A 24 17.35 -4.94 15.76
CA GLU A 24 17.05 -5.25 17.16
C GLU A 24 17.56 -4.13 18.06
N TYR A 25 16.78 -3.73 19.06
CA TYR A 25 17.15 -2.74 20.08
C TYR A 25 16.52 -3.08 21.43
N ILE A 26 16.97 -2.44 22.51
CA ILE A 26 16.32 -2.53 23.83
C ILE A 26 15.38 -1.33 23.98
N ASN A 27 14.09 -1.60 24.17
CA ASN A 27 13.10 -0.56 24.37
C ASN A 27 13.16 0.02 25.79
N CYS A 28 12.38 1.08 26.05
CA CYS A 28 12.35 1.76 27.36
C CYS A 28 11.91 0.83 28.53
N GLY A 29 11.30 -0.32 28.24
CA GLY A 29 10.95 -1.35 29.21
C GLY A 29 12.03 -2.41 29.43
N GLY A 30 13.25 -2.21 28.92
CA GLY A 30 14.36 -3.15 29.06
C GLY A 30 14.22 -4.44 28.24
N THR A 31 13.23 -4.51 27.34
CA THR A 31 12.95 -5.70 26.53
C THR A 31 13.50 -5.51 25.12
N LYS A 32 13.96 -6.61 24.50
CA LYS A 32 14.34 -6.61 23.08
C LYS A 32 13.11 -6.37 22.19
N ASP A 33 13.25 -5.44 21.26
CA ASP A 33 12.25 -5.10 20.27
C ASP A 33 12.89 -4.91 18.89
N ASN A 34 12.07 -4.78 17.84
CA ASN A 34 12.53 -4.72 16.45
C ASN A 34 12.00 -3.47 15.73
N LEU A 35 12.89 -2.80 15.01
CA LEU A 35 12.55 -1.82 13.98
C LEU A 35 12.72 -2.48 12.61
N LYS A 36 11.65 -2.54 11.83
CA LYS A 36 11.70 -3.07 10.46
C LYS A 36 11.66 -1.93 9.45
N ILE A 37 12.61 -1.91 8.52
CA ILE A 37 12.70 -0.94 7.42
C ILE A 37 12.63 -1.73 6.10
N GLU A 38 11.65 -1.40 5.26
CA GLU A 38 11.51 -2.00 3.93
C GLU A 38 11.73 -0.95 2.85
N ILE A 39 12.53 -1.30 1.84
CA ILE A 39 12.79 -0.47 0.66
C ILE A 39 12.28 -1.24 -0.55
N ASN A 40 11.25 -0.71 -1.21
CA ASN A 40 10.69 -1.32 -2.42
C ASN A 40 11.25 -0.62 -3.66
N TYR A 41 11.91 -1.38 -4.54
CA TYR A 41 12.52 -0.84 -5.76
C TYR A 41 11.58 -0.85 -6.97
N MET A 42 10.47 -1.60 -6.90
CA MET A 42 9.50 -1.74 -7.99
C MET A 42 8.35 -0.73 -7.90
N LEU A 43 7.94 -0.38 -6.68
CA LEU A 43 6.92 0.62 -6.33
C LEU A 43 7.55 1.99 -6.03
N ARG A 44 8.33 2.52 -6.99
CA ARG A 44 9.09 3.77 -6.83
C ARG A 44 8.57 4.97 -7.64
N CYS A 45 7.51 4.77 -8.42
CA CYS A 45 6.83 5.82 -9.15
C CYS A 45 5.47 6.04 -8.49
N HIS A 46 5.20 7.26 -8.06
CA HIS A 46 3.95 7.62 -7.39
C HIS A 46 3.01 8.29 -8.38
N VAL A 47 1.71 8.05 -8.24
CA VAL A 47 0.68 8.69 -9.09
C VAL A 47 0.69 10.20 -8.83
N LEU A 48 0.67 10.56 -7.55
CA LEU A 48 0.62 11.93 -7.06
C LEU A 48 2.00 12.39 -6.59
N PRO A 49 2.28 13.71 -6.62
CA PRO A 49 3.56 14.24 -6.18
C PRO A 49 3.82 13.94 -4.70
N VAL A 50 5.05 13.55 -4.39
CA VAL A 50 5.51 13.44 -3.00
C VAL A 50 5.70 14.83 -2.40
N ALA A 51 5.45 14.94 -1.10
CA ALA A 51 5.63 16.21 -0.39
C ALA A 51 6.41 15.98 0.91
N ARG A 52 7.22 16.98 1.27
CA ARG A 52 7.91 17.02 2.56
C ARG A 52 6.91 17.39 3.65
N ARG A 53 6.67 16.47 4.60
CA ARG A 53 5.72 16.64 5.69
C ARG A 53 6.43 16.62 7.03
N GLU A 54 5.91 17.36 7.99
CA GLU A 54 6.39 17.37 9.37
C GLU A 54 5.91 16.11 10.10
N VAL A 55 6.82 15.50 10.86
CA VAL A 55 6.52 14.34 11.70
C VAL A 55 5.94 14.84 13.02
N ARG A 56 4.71 14.44 13.32
CA ARG A 56 3.99 14.79 14.55
C ARG A 56 4.04 13.63 15.54
N LEU A 57 5.06 13.62 16.40
CA LEU A 57 5.15 12.69 17.53
C LEU A 57 4.97 13.45 18.85
N PRO A 58 4.28 12.88 19.87
CA PRO A 58 4.03 13.56 21.14
C PRO A 58 5.30 14.02 21.90
N TRP A 59 6.45 13.44 21.58
CA TRP A 59 7.73 13.67 22.25
C TRP A 59 8.77 14.39 21.35
N ASN A 60 8.37 14.88 20.17
CA ASN A 60 9.32 15.60 19.31
C ASN A 60 9.67 16.96 19.93
N GLU A 61 10.94 17.12 20.31
CA GLU A 61 11.51 18.41 20.76
C GLU A 61 12.01 19.24 19.56
N GLU A 62 12.37 18.58 18.46
CA GLU A 62 12.86 19.22 17.24
C GLU A 62 11.95 18.97 16.04
N LYS A 63 12.01 19.88 15.06
CA LYS A 63 11.26 19.76 13.81
C LYS A 63 11.88 18.67 12.93
N LEU A 64 11.27 17.49 12.93
CA LEU A 64 11.59 16.41 12.00
C LEU A 64 10.66 16.48 10.78
N THR A 65 11.23 16.33 9.58
CA THR A 65 10.46 16.28 8.32
C THR A 65 10.89 15.11 7.46
N VAL A 66 9.94 14.52 6.74
CA VAL A 66 10.16 13.38 5.84
C VAL A 66 9.45 13.60 4.51
N PHE A 67 9.95 13.01 3.43
CA PHE A 67 9.16 12.89 2.20
C PHE A 67 8.08 11.83 2.40
N SER A 68 6.86 12.15 2.00
CA SER A 68 5.72 11.25 2.09
C SER A 68 4.94 11.26 0.79
N VAL A 69 4.41 10.09 0.46
CA VAL A 69 3.39 9.91 -0.59
C VAL A 69 2.14 10.72 -0.23
N ALA A 70 1.38 11.14 -1.24
CA ALA A 70 0.11 11.83 -1.03
C ALA A 70 -0.89 10.95 -0.25
N PRO A 71 -1.67 11.52 0.70
CA PRO A 71 -2.65 10.75 1.47
C PRO A 71 -3.61 9.94 0.59
N LEU A 72 -4.12 10.53 -0.50
CA LEU A 72 -5.02 9.83 -1.44
C LEU A 72 -4.42 8.51 -1.94
N GLU A 73 -3.15 8.53 -2.30
CA GLU A 73 -2.44 7.35 -2.82
C GLU A 73 -2.12 6.34 -1.72
N ILE A 74 -1.82 6.80 -0.49
CA ILE A 74 -1.70 5.94 0.69
C ILE A 74 -3.03 5.21 0.93
N PHE A 75 -4.15 5.93 0.98
CA PHE A 75 -5.46 5.34 1.21
C PHE A 75 -5.94 4.47 0.05
N ALA A 76 -5.56 4.79 -1.19
CA ALA A 76 -5.82 3.91 -2.33
C ALA A 76 -5.13 2.56 -2.18
N SER A 77 -3.84 2.55 -1.82
CA SER A 77 -3.12 1.29 -1.58
C SER A 77 -3.64 0.51 -0.36
N LYS A 78 -4.07 1.21 0.70
CA LYS A 78 -4.76 0.60 1.86
C LYS A 78 -6.10 -0.02 1.47
N THR A 79 -6.86 0.66 0.62
CA THR A 79 -8.12 0.13 0.07
C THR A 79 -7.85 -1.16 -0.70
N VAL A 80 -6.85 -1.18 -1.58
CA VAL A 80 -6.46 -2.41 -2.30
C VAL A 80 -6.04 -3.52 -1.33
N ALA A 81 -5.24 -3.21 -0.30
CA ALA A 81 -4.83 -4.18 0.70
C ALA A 81 -6.01 -4.74 1.52
N LEU A 82 -6.96 -3.89 1.91
CA LEU A 82 -8.19 -4.27 2.59
C LEU A 82 -9.03 -5.22 1.73
N LEU A 83 -9.25 -4.87 0.45
CA LEU A 83 -10.06 -5.66 -0.47
C LEU A 83 -9.42 -6.99 -0.85
N THR A 84 -8.09 -7.12 -0.78
CA THR A 84 -7.38 -8.34 -1.21
C THR A 84 -6.94 -9.24 -0.05
N ARG A 85 -6.64 -8.68 1.12
CA ARG A 85 -6.04 -9.41 2.26
C ARG A 85 -6.84 -9.30 3.56
N THR A 86 -7.95 -8.54 3.55
CA THR A 86 -8.85 -8.38 4.70
C THR A 86 -8.11 -7.97 5.98
N ALA A 87 -7.19 -7.00 5.83
CA ALA A 87 -6.30 -6.55 6.89
C ALA A 87 -7.04 -5.67 7.93
N PRO A 88 -7.08 -6.06 9.22
CA PRO A 88 -7.76 -5.30 10.28
C PRO A 88 -7.34 -3.84 10.43
N ARG A 89 -6.05 -3.55 10.26
CA ARG A 89 -5.51 -2.19 10.44
C ARG A 89 -5.91 -1.28 9.29
N ASP A 90 -5.94 -1.82 8.07
CA ASP A 90 -6.42 -1.05 6.92
C ASP A 90 -7.92 -0.77 7.07
N LEU A 91 -8.73 -1.70 7.60
CA LEU A 91 -10.12 -1.43 7.93
C LEU A 91 -10.28 -0.29 8.95
N TYR A 92 -9.46 -0.29 10.01
CA TYR A 92 -9.43 0.79 11.01
C TYR A 92 -9.01 2.13 10.41
N ASP A 93 -8.00 2.15 9.55
CA ASP A 93 -7.54 3.37 8.89
C ASP A 93 -8.62 3.91 7.94
N MET A 94 -9.28 3.05 7.17
CA MET A 94 -10.40 3.44 6.30
C MET A 94 -11.58 4.01 7.10
N HIS A 95 -11.91 3.40 8.24
CA HIS A 95 -12.93 3.95 9.15
C HIS A 95 -12.59 5.37 9.58
N ASN A 96 -11.35 5.60 10.03
CA ASN A 96 -10.92 6.94 10.45
C ASN A 96 -10.90 7.94 9.30
N MET A 97 -10.50 7.51 8.10
CA MET A 97 -10.56 8.34 6.89
C MET A 97 -11.98 8.85 6.63
N VAL A 98 -12.98 7.97 6.71
CA VAL A 98 -14.40 8.31 6.52
C VAL A 98 -14.91 9.17 7.68
N LYS A 99 -14.71 8.70 8.91
CA LYS A 99 -15.17 9.38 10.15
C LYS A 99 -14.67 10.82 10.28
N PHE A 100 -13.42 11.08 9.88
CA PHE A 100 -12.83 12.42 9.96
C PHE A 100 -12.97 13.22 8.66
N GLY A 101 -13.62 12.67 7.63
CA GLY A 101 -13.80 13.35 6.35
C GLY A 101 -12.47 13.78 5.73
N LEU A 102 -11.50 12.86 5.69
CA LEU A 102 -10.15 13.21 5.23
C LEU A 102 -10.12 13.66 3.75
N PHE A 103 -11.05 13.15 2.95
CA PHE A 103 -11.23 13.50 1.55
C PHE A 103 -12.66 14.00 1.32
N ASP A 104 -12.80 15.00 0.47
CA ASP A 104 -14.10 15.47 0.01
C ASP A 104 -14.51 14.85 -1.34
N GLU A 105 -15.74 15.12 -1.78
CA GLU A 105 -16.31 14.60 -3.03
C GLU A 105 -15.47 14.94 -4.27
N SER A 106 -14.71 16.06 -4.25
CA SER A 106 -13.87 16.46 -5.38
C SER A 106 -12.63 15.55 -5.54
N GLU A 107 -12.20 14.92 -4.45
CA GLU A 107 -11.04 14.03 -4.41
C GLU A 107 -11.39 12.55 -4.68
N GLU A 108 -12.66 12.16 -4.53
CA GLU A 108 -13.12 10.76 -4.67
C GLU A 108 -12.84 10.16 -6.06
N ALA A 109 -12.94 10.98 -7.11
CA ALA A 109 -12.60 10.53 -8.46
C ALA A 109 -11.11 10.15 -8.58
N MET A 110 -10.21 10.92 -7.95
CA MET A 110 -8.79 10.62 -7.94
C MET A 110 -8.47 9.42 -7.02
N LEU A 111 -9.15 9.30 -5.89
CA LEU A 111 -9.07 8.12 -5.02
C LEU A 111 -9.41 6.85 -5.82
N ARG A 112 -10.55 6.84 -6.53
CA ARG A 112 -10.96 5.72 -7.39
C ARG A 112 -9.90 5.39 -8.44
N LYS A 113 -9.41 6.39 -9.19
CA LYS A 113 -8.36 6.19 -10.21
C LYS A 113 -7.10 5.55 -9.62
N CYS A 114 -6.66 6.03 -8.46
CA CYS A 114 -5.54 5.44 -7.74
C CYS A 114 -5.83 3.98 -7.34
N VAL A 115 -7.03 3.68 -6.82
CA VAL A 115 -7.42 2.31 -6.45
C VAL A 115 -7.46 1.39 -7.68
N VAL A 116 -7.96 1.86 -8.82
CA VAL A 116 -7.95 1.13 -10.11
C VAL A 116 -6.52 0.80 -10.53
N PHE A 117 -5.63 1.79 -10.50
CA PHE A 117 -4.23 1.60 -10.88
C PHE A 117 -3.52 0.62 -9.93
N TYR A 118 -3.64 0.86 -8.62
CA TYR A 118 -2.97 0.04 -7.60
C TYR A 118 -3.54 -1.37 -7.48
N SER A 119 -4.81 -1.60 -7.81
CA SER A 119 -5.37 -2.95 -7.83
C SER A 119 -4.78 -3.82 -8.93
N ALA A 120 -4.43 -3.22 -10.08
CA ALA A 120 -3.76 -3.91 -11.19
C ALA A 120 -2.30 -4.24 -10.85
N ILE A 121 -1.56 -3.26 -10.35
CA ILE A 121 -0.12 -3.43 -10.14
C ILE A 121 0.19 -4.11 -8.80
N GLY A 122 -0.67 -4.01 -7.77
CA GLY A 122 -0.43 -4.57 -6.44
C GLY A 122 -0.84 -6.03 -6.30
N SER A 123 -1.80 -6.49 -7.11
CA SER A 123 -2.36 -7.85 -7.05
C SER A 123 -1.63 -8.82 -7.99
N ALA A 124 -1.72 -10.12 -7.77
CA ALA A 124 -1.10 -11.10 -8.67
C ALA A 124 -1.64 -11.01 -10.11
N GLN A 125 -2.93 -10.70 -10.23
CA GLN A 125 -3.64 -10.39 -11.48
C GLN A 125 -4.53 -9.17 -11.24
N PRO A 126 -4.78 -8.32 -12.25
CA PRO A 126 -5.73 -7.24 -12.13
C PRO A 126 -7.15 -7.81 -11.90
N PRO A 127 -8.00 -7.13 -11.12
CA PRO A 127 -9.37 -7.58 -10.89
C PRO A 127 -10.27 -7.26 -12.09
N GLU A 128 -11.39 -7.98 -12.22
CA GLU A 128 -12.47 -7.60 -13.13
C GLU A 128 -13.45 -6.61 -12.48
N LYS A 129 -13.55 -6.66 -11.14
CA LYS A 129 -14.37 -5.78 -10.30
C LYS A 129 -13.77 -5.67 -8.90
N PHE A 130 -14.10 -4.62 -8.18
CA PHE A 130 -13.75 -4.51 -6.77
C PHE A 130 -14.54 -5.53 -5.92
N ALA A 131 -13.82 -6.33 -5.14
CA ALA A 131 -14.40 -7.36 -4.27
C ALA A 131 -14.78 -6.77 -2.90
N LEU A 132 -15.71 -5.82 -2.89
CA LEU A 132 -16.16 -5.10 -1.68
C LEU A 132 -16.71 -6.03 -0.59
N ASP A 133 -17.27 -7.18 -0.97
CA ASP A 133 -17.76 -8.19 -0.02
C ASP A 133 -16.64 -8.76 0.87
N ASN A 134 -15.37 -8.68 0.44
CA ASN A 134 -14.24 -9.13 1.24
C ASN A 134 -14.08 -8.33 2.55
N ILE A 135 -14.62 -7.11 2.65
CA ILE A 135 -14.62 -6.32 3.88
C ILE A 135 -15.33 -7.09 5.01
N GLY A 136 -16.43 -7.79 4.69
CA GLY A 136 -17.18 -8.61 5.64
C GLY A 136 -16.40 -9.83 6.17
N ASN A 137 -15.33 -10.23 5.49
CA ASN A 137 -14.51 -11.39 5.89
C ASN A 137 -13.48 -11.04 6.99
N VAL A 138 -13.33 -9.77 7.37
CA VAL A 138 -12.52 -9.39 8.53
C VAL A 138 -13.19 -9.94 9.79
N SER A 139 -12.49 -10.81 10.52
CA SER A 139 -13.04 -11.51 11.68
C SER A 139 -12.63 -10.87 13.01
N PHE A 140 -13.48 -11.03 14.04
CA PHE A 140 -13.14 -10.66 15.43
C PHE A 140 -11.81 -11.25 15.92
N ARG A 141 -11.47 -12.46 15.46
CA ARG A 141 -10.18 -13.10 15.79
C ARG A 141 -9.00 -12.31 15.23
N GLN A 142 -9.09 -11.83 13.99
CA GLN A 142 -8.07 -10.98 13.38
C GLN A 142 -8.00 -9.61 14.09
N ILE A 143 -9.15 -9.01 14.43
CA ILE A 143 -9.19 -7.77 15.22
C ILE A 143 -8.41 -7.93 16.55
N LYS A 144 -8.71 -9.00 17.29
CA LYS A 144 -8.06 -9.28 18.58
C LYS A 144 -6.54 -9.46 18.45
N ARG A 145 -6.10 -10.14 17.38
CA ARG A 145 -4.68 -10.46 17.16
C ARG A 145 -3.89 -9.27 16.63
N ASP A 146 -4.44 -8.55 15.67
CA ASP A 146 -3.66 -7.65 14.80
C ASP A 146 -3.96 -6.16 15.07
N LEU A 147 -5.10 -5.83 15.69
CA LEU A 147 -5.54 -4.44 15.92
C LEU A 147 -5.62 -4.07 17.42
N ASN A 148 -6.19 -4.92 18.28
CA ASN A 148 -6.49 -4.52 19.67
C ASN A 148 -5.27 -4.02 20.48
N SER A 149 -4.09 -4.59 20.24
CA SER A 149 -2.86 -4.20 20.94
C SER A 149 -2.31 -2.83 20.53
N VAL A 150 -2.77 -2.29 19.38
CA VAL A 150 -2.30 -1.01 18.85
C VAL A 150 -3.35 0.11 18.95
N LEU A 151 -4.56 -0.20 19.40
CA LEU A 151 -5.59 0.80 19.68
C LEU A 151 -5.21 1.68 20.88
N ARG A 152 -5.70 2.92 20.90
CA ARG A 152 -5.51 3.78 22.07
C ARG A 152 -6.23 3.19 23.27
N LYS A 153 -5.67 3.38 24.46
CA LYS A 153 -6.29 2.88 25.70
C LYS A 153 -7.71 3.44 25.84
N GLY A 154 -8.69 2.56 25.98
CA GLY A 154 -10.11 2.91 26.12
C GLY A 154 -10.86 3.09 24.79
N GLU A 155 -10.16 3.05 23.65
CA GLU A 155 -10.80 3.06 22.33
C GLU A 155 -11.53 1.74 22.09
N ARG A 156 -12.78 1.83 21.66
CA ARG A 156 -13.61 0.67 21.27
C ARG A 156 -13.68 0.59 19.76
N PHE A 157 -13.54 -0.62 19.23
CA PHE A 157 -13.67 -0.90 17.81
C PHE A 157 -14.89 -1.80 17.59
N ASP A 158 -15.97 -1.23 17.07
CA ASP A 158 -17.17 -1.95 16.69
C ASP A 158 -17.01 -2.47 15.27
N LEU A 159 -16.69 -3.76 15.14
CA LEU A 159 -16.37 -4.37 13.86
C LEU A 159 -17.56 -4.31 12.88
N GLU A 160 -18.77 -4.59 13.34
CA GLU A 160 -19.95 -4.66 12.47
C GLU A 160 -20.31 -3.28 11.93
N PHE A 161 -20.32 -2.28 12.80
CA PHE A 161 -20.53 -0.89 12.41
C PHE A 161 -19.46 -0.43 11.42
N VAL A 162 -18.18 -0.66 11.74
CA VAL A 162 -17.05 -0.22 10.92
C VAL A 162 -17.05 -0.91 9.54
N GLN A 163 -17.31 -2.21 9.49
CA GLN A 163 -17.41 -2.94 8.22
C GLN A 163 -18.51 -2.35 7.33
N LYS A 164 -19.68 -2.06 7.92
CA LYS A 164 -20.80 -1.47 7.19
C LYS A 164 -20.45 -0.09 6.66
N GLU A 165 -19.97 0.82 7.51
CA GLU A 165 -19.66 2.20 7.12
C GLU A 165 -18.59 2.25 6.01
N VAL A 166 -17.50 1.51 6.17
CA VAL A 166 -16.43 1.46 5.16
C VAL A 166 -16.93 0.81 3.86
N LYS A 167 -17.76 -0.24 3.94
CA LYS A 167 -18.33 -0.87 2.75
C LYS A 167 -19.27 0.08 2.01
N ASP A 168 -20.13 0.80 2.74
CA ASP A 168 -21.09 1.75 2.16
C ASP A 168 -20.35 2.89 1.44
N TYR A 169 -19.34 3.50 2.08
CA TYR A 169 -18.49 4.52 1.46
C TYR A 169 -17.75 4.00 0.23
N LEU A 170 -17.08 2.85 0.32
CA LEU A 170 -16.35 2.33 -0.84
C LEU A 170 -17.27 1.90 -1.97
N THR A 171 -18.52 1.53 -1.68
CA THR A 171 -19.52 1.21 -2.72
C THR A 171 -19.93 2.46 -3.50
N SER A 172 -20.02 3.63 -2.85
CA SER A 172 -20.35 4.88 -3.57
C SER A 172 -19.17 5.38 -4.41
N VAL A 173 -17.94 5.26 -3.90
CA VAL A 173 -16.74 5.81 -4.56
C VAL A 173 -16.18 4.89 -5.65
N LEU A 174 -16.11 3.59 -5.38
CA LEU A 174 -15.41 2.62 -6.23
C LEU A 174 -16.30 2.05 -7.33
N VAL A 175 -16.76 2.93 -8.21
CA VAL A 175 -17.52 2.57 -9.42
C VAL A 175 -16.63 2.80 -10.66
N PRO A 176 -15.94 1.75 -11.19
CA PRO A 176 -15.03 1.93 -12.31
C PRO A 176 -15.73 2.37 -13.59
N THR A 177 -15.12 3.29 -14.33
CA THR A 177 -15.56 3.67 -15.67
C THR A 177 -15.34 2.54 -16.69
N LYS A 178 -15.83 2.73 -17.92
CA LYS A 178 -15.60 1.76 -19.01
C LYS A 178 -14.12 1.66 -19.34
N GLU A 179 -13.43 2.80 -19.39
CA GLU A 179 -12.02 2.94 -19.71
C GLU A 179 -11.14 2.31 -18.61
N GLU A 180 -11.49 2.53 -17.33
CA GLU A 180 -10.81 1.91 -16.19
C GLU A 180 -10.95 0.37 -16.20
N LYS A 181 -12.09 -0.17 -16.64
CA LYS A 181 -12.27 -1.63 -16.84
C LYS A 181 -11.48 -2.14 -18.04
N LEU A 182 -11.43 -1.38 -19.14
CA LEU A 182 -10.57 -1.70 -20.27
C LEU A 182 -9.10 -1.74 -19.83
N PHE A 183 -8.68 -0.84 -18.94
CA PHE A 183 -7.32 -0.82 -18.41
C PHE A 183 -6.99 -2.13 -17.69
N TRP A 184 -7.85 -2.60 -16.80
CA TRP A 184 -7.65 -3.89 -16.14
C TRP A 184 -7.57 -5.06 -17.12
N LYS A 185 -8.44 -5.07 -18.14
CA LYS A 185 -8.41 -6.10 -19.18
C LYS A 185 -7.11 -6.07 -19.99
N ALA A 186 -6.71 -4.91 -20.50
CA ALA A 186 -5.46 -4.78 -21.23
C ALA A 186 -4.25 -5.17 -20.37
N PHE A 187 -4.25 -4.78 -19.09
CA PHE A 187 -3.20 -5.11 -18.15
C PHE A 187 -3.07 -6.63 -17.94
N SER A 188 -4.18 -7.37 -17.89
CA SER A 188 -4.18 -8.83 -17.75
C SER A 188 -3.62 -9.52 -19.01
N GLU A 189 -3.78 -8.89 -20.16
CA GLU A 189 -3.26 -9.32 -21.47
C GLU A 189 -1.81 -8.87 -21.72
N GLY A 190 -1.17 -8.22 -20.74
CA GLY A 190 0.23 -7.77 -20.85
C GLY A 190 0.40 -6.39 -21.49
N ASN A 191 -0.67 -5.62 -21.66
CA ASN A 191 -0.64 -4.29 -22.26
C ASN A 191 -0.85 -3.20 -21.19
N TYR A 192 0.02 -2.19 -21.16
CA TYR A 192 -0.01 -1.15 -20.13
C TYR A 192 -0.46 0.21 -20.70
N TYR A 193 -1.71 0.58 -20.45
CA TYR A 193 -2.34 1.85 -20.91
C TYR A 193 -2.85 2.69 -19.71
N PRO A 194 -1.95 3.29 -18.90
CA PRO A 194 -2.36 4.08 -17.74
C PRO A 194 -3.15 5.35 -18.09
N ASP A 195 -3.07 5.81 -19.34
CA ASP A 195 -3.85 6.91 -19.90
C ASP A 195 -5.37 6.63 -19.88
N TRP A 196 -5.80 5.36 -19.92
CA TRP A 196 -7.21 5.01 -19.76
C TRP A 196 -7.75 5.27 -18.34
N VAL A 197 -6.86 5.37 -17.35
CA VAL A 197 -7.21 5.72 -15.96
C VAL A 197 -7.05 7.22 -15.73
N PHE A 198 -5.92 7.78 -16.15
CA PHE A 198 -5.52 9.13 -15.77
C PHE A 198 -5.76 10.20 -16.85
N GLY A 199 -6.04 9.81 -18.09
CA GLY A 199 -6.14 10.72 -19.23
C GLY A 199 -4.80 11.39 -19.57
N ASP A 200 -4.84 12.47 -20.33
CA ASP A 200 -3.67 13.33 -20.54
C ASP A 200 -3.46 14.25 -19.32
N SER A 201 -2.77 13.73 -18.32
CA SER A 201 -2.57 14.40 -17.01
C SER A 201 -1.15 14.21 -16.48
N ASP A 202 -0.78 14.94 -15.44
CA ASP A 202 0.50 14.77 -14.76
C ASP A 202 0.59 13.41 -14.08
N GLU A 203 -0.52 12.91 -13.53
CA GLU A 203 -0.61 11.58 -12.94
C GLU A 203 -0.23 10.48 -13.95
N PHE A 204 -0.74 10.58 -15.19
CA PHE A 204 -0.33 9.70 -16.28
C PHE A 204 1.19 9.78 -16.51
N ARG A 205 1.75 10.99 -16.64
CA ARG A 205 3.19 11.20 -16.90
C ARG A 205 4.05 10.60 -15.79
N ASN A 206 3.61 10.70 -14.54
CA ASN A 206 4.32 10.16 -13.38
C ASN A 206 4.43 8.63 -13.40
N VAL A 207 3.41 7.94 -13.93
CA VAL A 207 3.35 6.46 -13.94
C VAL A 207 3.55 5.83 -15.31
N ALA A 208 3.67 6.59 -16.39
CA ALA A 208 3.82 6.08 -17.75
C ALA A 208 4.93 5.03 -17.91
N LYS A 209 6.00 5.12 -17.11
CA LYS A 209 7.11 4.15 -17.06
C LYS A 209 7.23 3.43 -15.71
N HIS A 210 6.11 3.16 -15.05
CA HIS A 210 6.11 2.54 -13.72
C HIS A 210 6.79 1.16 -13.77
N PRO A 211 7.92 0.94 -13.04
CA PRO A 211 8.73 -0.28 -13.17
C PRO A 211 7.97 -1.57 -12.91
N MET A 212 7.15 -1.62 -11.86
CA MET A 212 6.33 -2.80 -11.58
C MET A 212 5.27 -3.09 -12.64
N ALA A 213 4.61 -2.07 -13.18
CA ALA A 213 3.60 -2.22 -14.22
C ALA A 213 4.24 -2.81 -15.48
N LEU A 214 5.32 -2.18 -15.95
CA LEU A 214 6.07 -2.65 -17.12
C LEU A 214 6.60 -4.08 -16.91
N TRP A 215 7.17 -4.38 -15.74
CA TRP A 215 7.64 -5.73 -15.44
C TRP A 215 6.51 -6.76 -15.45
N LYS A 216 5.32 -6.43 -14.91
CA LYS A 216 4.16 -7.32 -14.94
C LYS A 216 3.64 -7.55 -16.35
N CYS A 217 3.66 -6.52 -17.18
CA CYS A 217 3.20 -6.56 -18.57
C CYS A 217 4.21 -7.21 -19.54
N ARG A 218 5.47 -7.43 -19.15
CA ARG A 218 6.43 -8.16 -20.00
C ARG A 218 6.00 -9.60 -20.27
N ASP A 219 6.38 -10.10 -21.46
CA ASP A 219 6.17 -11.48 -21.87
C ASP A 219 6.75 -12.47 -20.87
N LYS A 220 6.07 -13.61 -20.71
CA LYS A 220 6.48 -14.66 -19.76
C LYS A 220 7.85 -15.26 -20.15
N GLU A 221 8.23 -15.22 -21.41
CA GLU A 221 9.54 -15.69 -21.88
C GLU A 221 10.69 -14.77 -21.42
N ASP A 222 10.47 -13.46 -21.41
CA ASP A 222 11.44 -12.44 -20.94
C ASP A 222 11.64 -12.41 -19.41
N LYS A 223 10.78 -13.12 -18.67
CA LYS A 223 10.85 -13.22 -17.20
C LYS A 223 11.75 -14.35 -16.70
N LYS A 224 12.33 -15.17 -17.59
CA LYS A 224 13.32 -16.17 -17.18
C LYS A 224 14.56 -15.44 -16.61
N PRO A 225 15.03 -15.79 -15.41
CA PRO A 225 16.26 -15.23 -14.90
C PRO A 225 17.39 -15.54 -15.89
N LEU A 226 18.17 -14.51 -16.24
CA LEU A 226 19.45 -14.70 -16.90
C LEU A 226 20.21 -15.77 -16.11
N ASN A 227 20.56 -16.84 -16.81
CA ASN A 227 21.18 -18.03 -16.26
C ASN A 227 22.30 -17.61 -15.29
N LYS A 228 22.23 -18.05 -14.03
CA LYS A 228 23.31 -17.87 -13.03
C LYS A 228 24.51 -18.76 -13.41
N ALA A 229 25.11 -18.49 -14.56
CA ALA A 229 26.42 -18.97 -14.92
C ALA A 229 27.33 -17.76 -14.78
N HIS A 230 27.83 -17.48 -13.57
CA HIS A 230 29.07 -16.73 -13.25
C HIS A 230 29.11 -16.37 -11.74
N GLU A 231 28.83 -17.33 -10.86
CA GLU A 231 29.23 -17.27 -9.44
C GLU A 231 29.82 -18.63 -9.03
N LYS A 232 30.85 -19.04 -9.76
CA LYS A 232 31.89 -19.94 -9.27
C LYS A 232 33.19 -19.50 -9.92
N ARG A 233 33.95 -18.66 -9.22
CA ARG A 233 35.42 -18.62 -9.27
C ARG A 233 35.94 -17.64 -8.22
N ALA A 234 36.75 -18.22 -7.33
CA ALA A 234 37.64 -17.65 -6.31
C ALA A 234 36.97 -16.95 -5.13
#